data_AF-A0A077PIJ5-F1
#
_entry.id   AF-A0A077PIJ5-F1
#
_cell.length_a   1.000
_cell.length_b   1.000
_cell.length_c   1.000
_cell.angle_alpha   90.00
_cell.angle_beta   90.00
_cell.angle_gamma   90.00
#
_symmetry.space_group_name_H-M   'P 1'
#
loop_
_entity.id
_entity.type
_entity.pdbx_description
1 polymer ?
#
loop_
_entity_poly.entity_id
_entity_poly.type
_entity_poly.pdbx_seq_one_letter_code
_entity_poly.pdbx_strand_id
1 'polypeptide(L)'
;MTGYILADNFTLNRSTEGTYSAFDLNIATALLAGSELESMTTEGDALMKSPNGLNWIIAKIRDLEREKELVKQYNRPCYNPMNHELFIRFIMREYPVTIDPVITVNGTLVGQWRVASNGASTGINVITAFLHKLPEFCVTQSENMTEAIVHNGLMQAGIGRTAYLYFQHDMETYDLVFISPQTAEIIKQEPSFWAYCVRVKELDQYAVIGAPEEEKLLAVEKAKLELVVQVAKYKRESAVNGVR
;
A
#
# COMPACT_ATOMS: atom_id res chain seq x y z
N MET A 1 10.44 -7.58 8.83
CA MET A 1 10.63 -6.75 7.61
C MET A 1 9.55 -7.19 6.63
N THR A 2 8.78 -6.26 6.08
CA THR A 2 7.76 -6.58 5.05
C THR A 2 8.25 -5.94 3.75
N GLY A 3 8.46 -6.75 2.72
CA GLY A 3 8.79 -6.28 1.37
C GLY A 3 7.55 -6.34 0.48
N TYR A 4 7.43 -5.43 -0.49
CA TYR A 4 6.40 -5.44 -1.54
C TYR A 4 7.09 -5.59 -2.89
N ILE A 5 6.78 -6.65 -3.63
CA ILE A 5 7.31 -6.85 -4.98
C ILE A 5 6.55 -5.90 -5.90
N LEU A 6 7.28 -5.02 -6.58
CA LEU A 6 6.71 -4.04 -7.51
C LEU A 6 7.10 -4.33 -8.97
N ALA A 7 8.26 -4.97 -9.17
CA ALA A 7 8.77 -5.41 -10.46
C ALA A 7 9.72 -6.60 -10.24
N ASP A 8 10.05 -7.34 -11.30
CA ASP A 8 10.93 -8.51 -11.25
C ASP A 8 12.28 -8.25 -10.56
N ASN A 9 12.77 -7.01 -10.65
CA ASN A 9 14.05 -6.57 -10.11
C ASN A 9 13.93 -5.60 -8.93
N PHE A 10 12.73 -5.39 -8.38
CA PHE A 10 12.54 -4.44 -7.29
C PHE A 10 11.50 -4.87 -6.25
N THR A 11 11.97 -4.90 -5.00
CA THR A 11 11.14 -5.09 -3.81
C THR A 11 11.29 -3.87 -2.89
N LEU A 12 10.18 -3.17 -2.64
CA LEU A 12 10.12 -2.08 -1.68
C LEU A 12 10.12 -2.65 -0.27
N ASN A 13 11.18 -2.41 0.49
CA ASN A 13 11.33 -2.94 1.84
C ASN A 13 10.93 -1.93 2.91
N ARG A 14 10.09 -2.38 3.85
CA ARG A 14 9.73 -1.62 5.05
C ARG A 14 10.69 -1.94 6.19
N SER A 15 11.23 -0.90 6.81
CA SER A 15 12.10 -1.01 7.99
C SER A 15 11.39 -1.69 9.17
N THR A 16 12.14 -2.09 10.18
CA THR A 16 11.58 -2.64 11.43
C THR A 16 10.70 -1.65 12.17
N GLU A 17 10.97 -0.36 12.01
CA GLU A 17 10.20 0.77 12.58
C GLU A 17 8.95 1.11 11.74
N GLY A 18 8.73 0.41 10.63
CA GLY A 18 7.56 0.63 9.79
C GLY A 18 7.70 1.81 8.82
N THR A 19 8.91 2.27 8.54
CA THR A 19 9.22 3.36 7.59
C THR A 19 9.79 2.81 6.29
N TYR A 20 9.66 3.58 5.21
CA TYR A 20 10.33 3.28 3.92
C TYR A 20 11.46 4.27 3.71
N SER A 21 12.52 3.85 3.02
CA SER A 21 13.55 4.81 2.62
C SER A 21 12.99 5.76 1.57
N ALA A 22 13.38 7.04 1.62
CA ALA A 22 12.95 8.03 0.63
C ALA A 22 13.40 7.65 -0.80
N PHE A 23 14.53 6.96 -0.92
CA PHE A 23 15.03 6.48 -2.20
C PHE A 23 14.16 5.36 -2.77
N ASP A 24 13.81 4.35 -1.98
CA ASP A 24 12.97 3.25 -2.44
C ASP A 24 11.55 3.71 -2.76
N LEU A 25 11.01 4.68 -2.01
CA LEU A 25 9.72 5.32 -2.31
C LEU A 25 9.74 6.04 -3.65
N ASN A 26 10.85 6.67 -4.02
CA ASN A 26 10.99 7.29 -5.33
C ASN A 26 10.96 6.27 -6.47
N ILE A 27 11.66 5.14 -6.31
CA ILE A 27 11.60 4.05 -7.28
C ILE A 27 10.17 3.51 -7.35
N ALA A 28 9.54 3.21 -6.21
CA ALA A 28 8.16 2.71 -6.17
C ALA A 28 7.17 3.65 -6.87
N THR A 29 7.28 4.95 -6.63
CA THR A 29 6.46 6.00 -7.26
C THR A 29 6.67 6.02 -8.77
N ALA A 30 7.91 5.87 -9.23
CA ALA A 30 8.23 5.82 -10.64
C ALA A 30 7.67 4.56 -11.34
N LEU A 31 7.78 3.40 -10.69
CA LEU A 31 7.22 2.14 -11.17
C LEU A 31 5.69 2.22 -11.27
N LEU A 32 5.02 2.78 -10.26
CA LEU A 32 3.57 3.03 -10.32
C LEU A 32 3.20 4.01 -11.44
N ALA A 33 4.09 4.93 -11.79
CA ALA A 33 3.90 5.83 -12.93
C ALA A 33 4.18 5.18 -14.30
N GLY A 34 4.39 3.86 -14.34
CA GLY A 34 4.67 3.08 -15.54
C GLY A 34 6.12 3.14 -16.00
N SER A 35 7.04 3.70 -15.20
CA SER A 35 8.47 3.63 -15.52
C SER A 35 9.02 2.24 -15.22
N GLU A 36 10.15 1.90 -15.82
CA GLU A 36 10.89 0.67 -15.59
C GLU A 36 12.21 0.99 -14.91
N LEU A 37 12.61 0.17 -13.93
CA LEU A 37 13.95 0.20 -13.36
C LEU A 37 14.88 -0.59 -14.30
N GLU A 38 15.73 0.11 -15.04
CA GLU A 38 16.66 -0.49 -16.01
C GLU A 38 17.83 -1.17 -15.28
N SER A 39 18.47 -0.44 -14.36
CA SER A 39 19.58 -0.95 -13.55
C SER A 39 19.91 -0.01 -12.39
N MET A 40 20.87 -0.40 -11.57
CA MET A 40 21.46 0.43 -10.51
C MET A 40 22.91 0.75 -10.84
N THR A 41 23.36 1.97 -10.55
CA THR A 41 24.79 2.32 -10.65
C THR A 41 25.59 1.67 -9.52
N THR A 42 26.93 1.69 -9.64
CA THR A 42 27.84 1.22 -8.59
C THR A 42 27.69 1.99 -7.27
N GLU A 43 27.27 3.26 -7.34
CA GLU A 43 27.01 4.08 -6.15
C GLU A 43 25.59 3.91 -5.61
N GLY A 44 24.74 3.15 -6.32
CA GLY A 44 23.38 2.82 -5.92
C GLY A 44 22.31 3.82 -6.38
N ASP A 45 22.57 4.60 -7.44
CA ASP A 45 21.56 5.43 -8.10
C ASP A 45 20.73 4.59 -9.07
N ALA A 46 19.44 4.89 -9.19
CA ALA A 46 18.53 4.12 -10.05
C ALA A 46 18.49 4.71 -11.46
N LEU A 47 18.85 3.90 -12.46
CA LEU A 47 18.64 4.22 -13.87
C LEU A 47 17.25 3.78 -14.28
N MET A 48 16.44 4.74 -14.70
CA MET A 48 15.03 4.56 -14.99
C MET A 48 14.75 4.78 -16.48
N LYS A 49 13.70 4.13 -16.97
CA LYS A 49 13.19 4.29 -18.33
C LYS A 49 11.70 4.61 -18.26
N SER A 50 11.29 5.71 -18.87
CA SER A 50 9.88 6.09 -18.93
C SER A 50 9.10 5.24 -19.96
N PRO A 51 7.75 5.22 -19.91
CA PRO A 51 6.92 4.49 -20.87
C PRO A 51 7.18 4.86 -22.33
N ASN A 52 7.58 6.10 -22.61
CA ASN A 52 7.91 6.57 -23.96
C ASN A 52 9.38 6.32 -24.37
N GLY A 53 10.14 5.57 -23.57
CA GLY A 53 11.50 5.16 -23.86
C GLY A 53 12.59 6.17 -23.51
N LEU A 54 12.27 7.27 -22.83
CA LEU A 54 13.26 8.24 -22.36
C LEU A 54 13.93 7.74 -21.08
N ASN A 55 15.27 7.82 -21.05
CA ASN A 55 16.05 7.40 -19.90
C ASN A 55 16.30 8.56 -18.94
N TRP A 56 16.25 8.29 -17.64
CA TRP A 56 16.41 9.27 -16.57
C TRP A 56 16.94 8.59 -15.29
N ILE A 57 17.22 9.35 -14.23
CA ILE A 57 17.91 8.87 -13.02
C ILE A 57 17.20 9.30 -11.74
N ILE A 58 17.17 8.42 -10.74
CA ILE A 58 16.88 8.76 -9.34
C ILE A 58 18.19 8.70 -8.56
N ALA A 59 18.64 9.86 -8.06
CA ALA A 59 19.82 9.92 -7.23
C ALA A 59 19.53 9.38 -5.81
N LYS A 60 20.40 8.50 -5.31
CA LYS A 60 20.30 7.94 -3.95
C LYS A 60 20.53 8.99 -2.88
N ILE A 61 21.54 9.83 -3.10
CA ILE A 61 21.83 11.00 -2.29
C ILE A 61 21.34 12.22 -3.07
N ARG A 62 20.34 12.90 -2.52
CA ARG A 62 19.71 14.08 -3.13
C ARG A 62 20.58 15.31 -2.85
N ASP A 63 21.62 15.47 -3.65
CA ASP A 63 22.52 16.62 -3.61
C ASP A 63 22.69 17.20 -5.03
N LEU A 64 22.76 18.53 -5.13
CA LEU A 64 22.80 19.23 -6.41
C LEU A 64 24.06 18.90 -7.22
N GLU A 65 25.22 18.78 -6.55
CA GLU A 65 26.47 18.46 -7.23
C GLU A 65 26.46 17.00 -7.69
N ARG A 66 25.97 16.07 -6.85
CA ARG A 66 25.78 14.67 -7.27
C ARG A 66 24.85 14.55 -8.47
N GLU A 67 23.73 15.27 -8.48
CA GLU A 67 22.80 15.25 -9.62
C GLU A 67 23.45 15.80 -10.90
N LYS A 68 24.26 16.87 -10.82
CA LYS A 68 25.01 17.40 -11.97
C LYS A 68 26.03 16.40 -12.51
N GLU A 69 26.75 15.71 -11.62
CA GLU A 69 27.70 14.66 -11.99
C GLU A 69 27.00 13.53 -12.75
N LEU A 70 25.87 13.05 -12.23
CA LEU A 70 25.07 12.00 -12.85
C LEU A 70 24.57 12.41 -14.23
N VAL A 71 24.05 13.63 -14.37
CA VAL A 71 23.60 14.17 -15.66
C VAL A 71 24.77 14.22 -16.66
N LYS A 72 25.95 14.67 -16.22
CA LYS A 72 27.13 14.74 -17.08
C LYS A 72 27.67 13.35 -17.48
N GLN A 73 27.68 12.40 -16.55
CA GLN A 73 28.23 11.06 -16.76
C GLN A 73 27.33 10.20 -17.66
N TYR A 74 26.02 10.22 -17.42
CA TYR A 74 25.07 9.35 -18.08
C TYR A 74 24.27 10.02 -19.20
N ASN A 75 24.38 11.35 -19.33
CA ASN A 75 23.60 12.17 -20.27
C ASN A 75 22.07 11.95 -20.13
N ARG A 76 21.61 11.88 -18.88
CA ARG A 76 20.22 11.60 -18.50
C ARG A 76 19.78 12.59 -17.41
N PRO A 77 18.55 13.13 -17.45
CA PRO A 77 18.05 14.00 -16.40
C PRO A 77 17.82 13.24 -15.08
N CYS A 78 17.98 13.94 -13.96
CA CYS A 78 17.64 13.44 -12.63
C CYS A 78 16.27 13.95 -12.20
N TYR A 79 15.41 13.06 -11.68
CA TYR A 79 14.08 13.44 -11.19
C TYR A 79 13.84 12.94 -9.76
N ASN A 80 12.91 13.60 -9.06
CA ASN A 80 12.37 13.18 -7.77
C ASN A 80 10.89 12.82 -7.94
N PRO A 81 10.55 11.56 -8.27
CA PRO A 81 9.17 11.13 -8.46
C PRO A 81 8.19 11.59 -7.38
N MET A 82 8.59 11.59 -6.11
CA MET A 82 7.74 12.02 -4.99
C MET A 82 7.28 13.49 -5.07
N ASN A 83 8.05 14.33 -5.77
CA ASN A 83 7.86 15.79 -5.78
C ASN A 83 7.65 16.33 -7.20
N HIS A 84 7.79 15.49 -8.22
CA HIS A 84 7.83 15.91 -9.60
C HIS A 84 6.43 15.85 -10.22
N GLU A 85 5.99 16.98 -10.76
CA GLU A 85 4.61 17.21 -11.22
C GLU A 85 4.07 16.10 -12.15
N LEU A 86 4.88 15.61 -13.09
CA LEU A 86 4.45 14.56 -14.02
C LEU A 86 4.02 13.28 -13.31
N PHE A 87 4.75 12.85 -12.27
CA PHE A 87 4.43 11.63 -11.52
C PHE A 87 3.19 11.84 -10.66
N ILE A 88 3.07 13.01 -10.03
CA ILE A 88 1.89 13.38 -9.23
C ILE A 88 0.64 13.39 -10.11
N ARG A 89 0.70 14.04 -11.28
CA ARG A 89 -0.42 14.07 -12.25
C ARG A 89 -0.80 12.67 -12.75
N PHE A 90 0.19 11.82 -13.00
CA PHE A 90 -0.06 10.43 -13.39
C PHE A 90 -0.78 9.69 -12.26
N ILE A 91 -0.27 9.76 -11.03
CA ILE A 91 -0.87 9.10 -9.87
C ILE A 91 -2.31 9.57 -9.66
N MET A 92 -2.57 10.87 -9.73
CA MET A 92 -3.94 11.40 -9.60
C MET A 92 -4.89 10.93 -10.69
N ARG A 93 -4.36 10.61 -11.88
CA ARG A 93 -5.16 10.10 -13.01
C ARG A 93 -5.48 8.62 -12.85
N GLU A 94 -4.47 7.80 -12.52
CA GLU A 94 -4.65 6.34 -12.36
C GLU A 94 -5.34 5.98 -11.04
N TYR A 95 -5.08 6.76 -9.99
CA TYR A 95 -5.65 6.60 -8.66
C TYR A 95 -6.42 7.87 -8.29
N PRO A 96 -7.70 7.98 -8.70
CA PRO A 96 -8.51 9.16 -8.45
C PRO A 96 -8.58 9.51 -6.95
N VAL A 97 -8.43 10.79 -6.62
CA VAL A 97 -8.43 11.29 -5.23
C VAL A 97 -9.21 12.59 -5.03
N THR A 98 -9.73 12.82 -3.83
CA THR A 98 -10.09 14.15 -3.32
C THR A 98 -8.93 14.70 -2.48
N ILE A 99 -8.77 16.02 -2.54
CA ILE A 99 -7.71 16.73 -1.81
C ILE A 99 -8.40 17.83 -1.01
N ASP A 100 -8.33 17.73 0.31
CA ASP A 100 -8.96 18.65 1.25
C ASP A 100 -7.90 19.30 2.15
N PRO A 101 -7.91 20.63 2.32
CA PRO A 101 -7.05 21.28 3.31
C PRO A 101 -7.58 21.00 4.72
N VAL A 102 -6.68 20.62 5.64
CA VAL A 102 -6.94 20.47 7.06
C VAL A 102 -6.27 21.63 7.80
N ILE A 103 -7.07 22.63 8.14
CA ILE A 103 -6.57 23.84 8.79
C ILE A 103 -6.38 23.61 10.29
N THR A 104 -7.35 22.97 10.95
CA THR A 104 -7.30 22.71 12.39
C THR A 104 -7.65 21.27 12.73
N VAL A 105 -7.05 20.75 13.81
CA VAL A 105 -7.38 19.47 14.44
C VAL A 105 -7.55 19.72 15.92
N ASN A 106 -8.70 19.37 16.50
CA ASN A 106 -9.03 19.59 17.91
C ASN A 106 -8.78 21.04 18.40
N GLY A 107 -9.03 22.03 17.53
CA GLY A 107 -8.83 23.45 17.83
C GLY A 107 -7.39 23.96 17.67
N THR A 108 -6.43 23.10 17.35
CA THR A 108 -5.04 23.49 17.06
C THR A 108 -4.82 23.67 15.56
N LEU A 109 -4.12 24.73 15.17
CA LEU A 109 -3.70 24.98 13.78
C LEU A 109 -2.62 23.97 13.39
N VAL A 110 -2.84 23.22 12.29
CA VAL A 110 -1.91 22.18 11.82
C VAL A 110 -1.44 22.39 10.38
N GLY A 111 -2.26 22.96 9.50
CA GLY A 111 -1.86 23.27 8.11
C GLY A 111 -1.46 22.04 7.30
N GLN A 112 -2.34 21.04 7.21
CA GLN A 112 -2.07 19.77 6.51
C GLN A 112 -2.97 19.58 5.30
N TRP A 113 -2.64 18.60 4.46
CA TRP A 113 -3.44 18.15 3.34
C TRP A 113 -3.94 16.75 3.62
N ARG A 114 -5.25 16.57 3.53
CA ARG A 114 -5.90 15.26 3.56
C ARG A 114 -6.19 14.85 2.13
N VAL A 115 -5.69 13.68 1.74
CA VAL A 115 -5.96 13.07 0.45
C VAL A 115 -6.72 11.78 0.67
N ALA A 116 -7.82 11.60 -0.06
CA ALA A 116 -8.66 10.41 0.05
C ALA A 116 -8.99 9.84 -1.32
N SER A 117 -9.10 8.51 -1.43
CA SER A 117 -9.45 7.85 -2.69
C SER A 117 -10.89 8.17 -3.13
N ASN A 118 -11.09 8.57 -4.39
CA ASN A 118 -12.41 8.81 -4.98
C ASN A 118 -13.13 7.49 -5.30
N GLY A 119 -14.47 7.51 -5.22
CA GLY A 119 -15.29 6.36 -5.63
C GLY A 119 -15.19 5.14 -4.72
N ALA A 120 -14.51 5.26 -3.59
CA ALA A 120 -14.53 4.25 -2.54
C ALA A 120 -15.92 4.18 -1.90
N SER A 121 -16.12 3.17 -1.05
CA SER A 121 -17.36 2.87 -0.32
C SER A 121 -17.75 3.93 0.74
N THR A 122 -17.69 5.22 0.41
CA THR A 122 -17.95 6.34 1.32
C THR A 122 -19.40 6.29 1.80
N GLY A 123 -19.57 6.21 3.12
CA GLY A 123 -20.89 6.05 3.76
C GLY A 123 -21.44 4.62 3.76
N ILE A 124 -20.78 3.68 3.08
CA ILE A 124 -21.08 2.24 3.18
C ILE A 124 -20.26 1.66 4.34
N ASN A 125 -20.87 0.80 5.15
CA ASN A 125 -20.16 0.10 6.21
C ASN A 125 -18.99 -0.72 5.62
N VAL A 126 -17.83 -0.68 6.28
CA VAL A 126 -16.59 -1.32 5.82
C VAL A 126 -16.76 -2.81 5.51
N ILE A 127 -17.50 -3.55 6.33
CA ILE A 127 -17.76 -4.98 6.08
C ILE A 127 -18.60 -5.16 4.83
N THR A 128 -19.64 -4.35 4.68
CA THR A 128 -20.50 -4.42 3.49
C THR A 128 -19.69 -4.13 2.23
N ALA A 129 -18.87 -3.08 2.26
CA ALA A 129 -17.97 -2.74 1.16
C ALA A 129 -17.03 -3.90 0.81
N PHE A 130 -16.45 -4.52 1.84
CA PHE A 130 -15.56 -5.66 1.71
C PHE A 130 -16.25 -6.88 1.08
N LEU A 131 -17.42 -7.26 1.58
CA LEU A 131 -18.19 -8.41 1.07
C LEU A 131 -18.64 -8.22 -0.39
N HIS A 132 -18.89 -6.97 -0.78
CA HIS A 132 -19.20 -6.61 -2.16
C HIS A 132 -17.96 -6.34 -3.04
N LYS A 133 -16.76 -6.57 -2.51
CA LYS A 133 -15.48 -6.38 -3.22
C LYS A 133 -15.32 -4.96 -3.77
N LEU A 134 -15.85 -3.97 -3.05
CA LEU A 134 -15.71 -2.57 -3.42
C LEU A 134 -14.29 -2.08 -3.10
N PRO A 135 -13.76 -1.11 -3.88
CA PRO A 135 -12.49 -0.48 -3.56
C PRO A 135 -12.50 0.11 -2.15
N GLU A 136 -11.44 -0.19 -1.41
CA GLU A 136 -11.22 0.31 -0.06
C GLU A 136 -11.04 1.84 -0.05
N PHE A 137 -11.59 2.51 0.96
CA PHE A 137 -11.38 3.94 1.16
C PHE A 137 -10.04 4.21 1.85
N CYS A 138 -9.07 4.69 1.09
CA CYS A 138 -7.74 5.04 1.61
C CYS A 138 -7.65 6.54 1.92
N VAL A 139 -7.11 6.88 3.09
CA VAL A 139 -6.89 8.27 3.51
C VAL A 139 -5.45 8.44 3.97
N THR A 140 -4.81 9.50 3.48
CA THR A 140 -3.47 9.94 3.88
C THR A 140 -3.49 11.40 4.27
N GLN A 141 -2.56 11.79 5.14
CA GLN A 141 -2.38 13.17 5.58
C GLN A 141 -0.89 13.50 5.61
N SER A 142 -0.51 14.67 5.09
CA SER A 142 0.84 15.23 5.22
C SER A 142 0.78 16.76 5.17
N GLU A 143 1.77 17.43 5.75
CA GLU A 143 1.99 18.88 5.56
C GLU A 143 2.32 19.20 4.11
N ASN A 144 2.84 18.23 3.35
CA ASN A 144 3.12 18.36 1.93
C ASN A 144 2.03 17.65 1.10
N MET A 145 1.33 18.42 0.27
CA MET A 145 0.27 17.92 -0.60
C MET A 145 0.76 16.82 -1.56
N THR A 146 1.93 17.00 -2.18
CA THR A 146 2.48 16.05 -3.15
C THR A 146 2.80 14.71 -2.50
N GLU A 147 3.37 14.74 -1.30
CA GLU A 147 3.62 13.56 -0.50
C GLU A 147 2.31 12.85 -0.11
N ALA A 148 1.30 13.60 0.35
CA ALA A 148 -0.01 13.03 0.69
C ALA A 148 -0.64 12.31 -0.51
N ILE A 149 -0.56 12.91 -1.71
CA ILE A 149 -1.05 12.33 -2.97
C ILE A 149 -0.31 11.04 -3.29
N VAL A 150 1.03 11.07 -3.26
CA VAL A 150 1.84 9.91 -3.63
C VAL A 150 1.63 8.76 -2.66
N HIS A 151 1.64 9.00 -1.34
CA HIS A 151 1.33 7.95 -0.35
C HIS A 151 -0.08 7.39 -0.53
N ASN A 152 -1.06 8.22 -0.90
CA ASN A 152 -2.40 7.74 -1.18
C ASN A 152 -2.40 6.78 -2.39
N GLY A 153 -1.75 7.18 -3.48
CA GLY A 153 -1.59 6.36 -4.68
C GLY A 153 -0.86 5.04 -4.40
N LEU A 154 0.26 5.09 -3.66
CA LEU A 154 0.99 3.89 -3.23
C LEU A 154 0.08 2.94 -2.44
N MET A 155 -0.74 3.48 -1.53
CA MET A 155 -1.68 2.67 -0.74
C MET A 155 -2.84 2.12 -1.57
N GLN A 156 -3.37 2.88 -2.53
CA GLN A 156 -4.38 2.39 -3.48
C GLN A 156 -3.84 1.26 -4.35
N ALA A 157 -2.55 1.33 -4.74
CA ALA A 157 -1.86 0.28 -5.46
C ALA A 157 -1.53 -0.97 -4.61
N GLY A 158 -1.73 -0.92 -3.29
CA GLY A 158 -1.52 -2.05 -2.38
C GLY A 158 -0.32 -1.91 -1.43
N ILE A 159 0.54 -0.91 -1.60
CA ILE A 159 1.71 -0.70 -0.74
C ILE A 159 1.26 -0.28 0.66
N GLY A 160 1.78 -0.96 1.68
CA GLY A 160 1.38 -0.72 3.07
C GLY A 160 0.11 -1.48 3.50
N ARG A 161 -0.56 -2.20 2.59
CA ARG A 161 -1.67 -3.08 2.91
C ARG A 161 -1.17 -4.44 3.38
N THR A 162 -1.93 -5.08 4.25
CA THR A 162 -1.60 -6.39 4.80
C THR A 162 -2.54 -7.45 4.27
N ALA A 163 -1.98 -8.63 4.00
CA ALA A 163 -2.73 -9.74 3.42
C ALA A 163 -3.54 -10.51 4.49
N TYR A 164 -4.80 -10.78 4.20
CA TYR A 164 -5.67 -11.63 5.00
C TYR A 164 -6.39 -12.63 4.11
N LEU A 165 -6.64 -13.82 4.65
CA LEU A 165 -7.62 -14.74 4.09
C LEU A 165 -8.92 -14.54 4.86
N TYR A 166 -9.97 -14.12 4.16
CA TYR A 166 -11.31 -14.08 4.69
C TYR A 166 -12.03 -15.38 4.33
N PHE A 167 -12.40 -16.16 5.32
CA PHE A 167 -13.17 -17.38 5.14
C PHE A 167 -14.67 -17.10 5.28
N GLN A 168 -15.47 -17.69 4.40
CA GLN A 168 -16.91 -17.68 4.56
C GLN A 168 -17.32 -18.59 5.73
N HIS A 169 -18.59 -18.54 6.11
CA HIS A 169 -19.11 -19.30 7.26
C HIS A 169 -19.02 -20.82 7.07
N ASP A 170 -18.90 -21.30 5.83
CA ASP A 170 -18.66 -22.70 5.50
C ASP A 170 -17.21 -23.16 5.82
N MET A 171 -16.30 -22.21 6.10
CA MET A 171 -14.87 -22.42 6.36
C MET A 171 -14.09 -23.07 5.19
N GLU A 172 -14.72 -23.22 4.03
CA GLU A 172 -14.15 -23.83 2.83
C GLU A 172 -13.93 -22.79 1.74
N THR A 173 -14.87 -21.85 1.59
CA THR A 173 -14.77 -20.76 0.64
C THR A 173 -13.94 -19.63 1.26
N TYR A 174 -12.99 -19.08 0.51
CA TYR A 174 -12.15 -17.98 0.97
C TYR A 174 -11.89 -16.92 -0.11
N ASP A 175 -11.59 -15.70 0.34
CA ASP A 175 -11.08 -14.62 -0.48
C ASP A 175 -9.74 -14.14 0.11
N LEU A 176 -8.71 -14.04 -0.75
CA LEU A 176 -7.48 -13.30 -0.40
C LEU A 176 -7.74 -11.81 -0.58
N VAL A 177 -7.46 -11.05 0.47
CA VAL A 177 -7.68 -9.61 0.50
C VAL A 177 -6.48 -8.87 1.06
N PHE A 178 -6.29 -7.64 0.60
CA PHE A 178 -5.25 -6.74 1.08
C PHE A 178 -5.92 -5.52 1.71
N ILE A 179 -5.74 -5.36 3.02
CA ILE A 179 -6.47 -4.39 3.83
C ILE A 179 -5.49 -3.33 4.32
N SER A 180 -5.83 -2.05 4.22
CA SER A 180 -5.03 -0.99 4.84
C SER A 180 -5.09 -1.05 6.38
N PRO A 181 -4.10 -0.47 7.08
CA PRO A 181 -4.10 -0.45 8.54
C PRO A 181 -5.37 0.20 9.14
N GLN A 182 -5.85 1.29 8.54
CA GLN A 182 -7.03 2.02 9.05
C GLN A 182 -8.29 1.16 8.99
N THR A 183 -8.52 0.50 7.86
CA THR A 183 -9.67 -0.39 7.67
C THR A 183 -9.57 -1.65 8.52
N ALA A 184 -8.36 -2.20 8.70
CA ALA A 184 -8.14 -3.34 9.58
C ALA A 184 -8.56 -3.04 11.02
N GLU A 185 -8.29 -1.82 11.53
CA GLU A 185 -8.75 -1.42 12.86
C GLU A 185 -10.27 -1.31 12.97
N ILE A 186 -10.96 -0.88 11.92
CA ILE A 186 -12.44 -0.86 11.89
C ILE A 186 -12.99 -2.29 11.87
N ILE A 187 -12.45 -3.16 11.01
CA ILE A 187 -12.91 -4.55 10.87
C ILE A 187 -12.74 -5.32 12.19
N LYS A 188 -11.65 -5.10 12.93
CA LYS A 188 -11.42 -5.74 14.24
C LYS A 188 -12.50 -5.43 15.28
N GLN A 189 -13.24 -4.34 15.13
CA GLN A 189 -14.33 -3.96 16.02
C GLN A 189 -15.60 -4.80 15.80
N GLU A 190 -15.61 -5.66 14.79
CA GLU A 190 -16.74 -6.50 14.40
C GLU A 190 -16.37 -7.98 14.57
N PRO A 191 -16.60 -8.57 15.76
CA PRO A 191 -16.03 -9.87 16.12
C PRO A 191 -16.51 -11.02 15.23
N SER A 192 -17.77 -10.96 14.77
CA SER A 192 -18.36 -11.99 13.90
C SER A 192 -17.68 -12.06 12.54
N PHE A 193 -17.22 -10.93 12.02
CA PHE A 193 -16.47 -10.87 10.77
C PHE A 193 -14.99 -11.19 11.03
N TRP A 194 -14.40 -10.53 12.03
CA TRP A 194 -12.98 -10.70 12.35
C TRP A 194 -12.63 -12.14 12.72
N ALA A 195 -13.52 -12.89 13.36
CA ALA A 195 -13.30 -14.30 13.69
C ALA A 195 -12.97 -15.19 12.47
N TYR A 196 -13.33 -14.77 11.26
CA TYR A 196 -13.07 -15.49 10.02
C TYR A 196 -11.99 -14.85 9.14
N CYS A 197 -11.32 -13.80 9.62
CA CYS A 197 -10.16 -13.20 8.96
C CYS A 197 -8.86 -13.73 9.58
N VAL A 198 -8.06 -14.44 8.78
CA VAL A 198 -6.75 -14.96 9.19
C VAL A 198 -5.64 -14.17 8.52
N ARG A 199 -4.63 -13.76 9.31
CA ARG A 199 -3.49 -12.98 8.82
C ARG A 199 -2.46 -13.87 8.13
N VAL A 200 -2.08 -13.55 6.89
CA VAL A 200 -1.10 -14.32 6.10
C VAL A 200 0.10 -13.47 5.68
N LYS A 201 1.10 -13.36 6.56
CA LYS A 201 2.24 -12.41 6.41
C LYS A 201 3.07 -12.63 5.16
N GLU A 202 3.25 -13.89 4.77
CA GLU A 202 3.99 -14.29 3.58
C GLU A 202 3.40 -13.71 2.28
N LEU A 203 2.10 -13.38 2.27
CA LEU A 203 1.44 -12.87 1.08
C LEU A 203 1.47 -11.34 0.95
N ASP A 204 1.93 -10.60 1.96
CA ASP A 204 2.02 -9.12 1.89
C ASP A 204 2.79 -8.64 0.67
N GLN A 205 3.83 -9.39 0.31
CA GLN A 205 4.73 -9.04 -0.79
C GLN A 205 4.03 -8.99 -2.15
N TYR A 206 2.86 -9.62 -2.26
CA TYR A 206 2.07 -9.67 -3.47
C TYR A 206 0.92 -8.66 -3.51
N ALA A 207 0.84 -7.73 -2.55
CA ALA A 207 -0.26 -6.76 -2.48
C ALA A 207 -0.40 -5.88 -3.73
N VAL A 208 0.69 -5.69 -4.48
CA VAL A 208 0.72 -4.86 -5.69
C VAL A 208 0.55 -5.68 -6.97
N ILE A 209 1.26 -6.81 -7.07
CA ILE A 209 1.32 -7.63 -8.29
C ILE A 209 0.32 -8.80 -8.32
N GLY A 210 -0.36 -9.07 -7.21
CA GLY A 210 -1.23 -10.23 -7.03
C GLY A 210 -0.45 -11.49 -6.65
N ALA A 211 -1.04 -12.30 -5.77
CA ALA A 211 -0.42 -13.54 -5.30
C ALA A 211 -0.54 -14.66 -6.35
N PRO A 212 0.54 -15.40 -6.66
CA PRO A 212 0.46 -16.62 -7.43
C PRO A 212 -0.46 -17.65 -6.76
N GLU A 213 -1.11 -18.50 -7.56
CA GLU A 213 -2.09 -19.45 -7.04
C GLU A 213 -1.47 -20.51 -6.12
N GLU A 214 -0.25 -20.96 -6.42
CA GLU A 214 0.49 -21.90 -5.58
C GLU A 214 0.76 -21.33 -4.17
N GLU A 215 1.19 -20.07 -4.09
CA GLU A 215 1.43 -19.37 -2.82
C GLU A 215 0.13 -19.18 -2.02
N LYS A 216 -0.99 -18.91 -2.70
CA LYS A 216 -2.31 -18.84 -2.04
C LYS A 216 -2.71 -20.18 -1.42
N LEU A 217 -2.57 -21.27 -2.16
CA LEU A 217 -2.94 -22.61 -1.68
C LEU A 217 -2.13 -23.00 -0.44
N LEU A 218 -0.81 -22.75 -0.47
CA LEU A 218 0.07 -23.00 0.68
C LEU A 218 -0.32 -22.16 1.90
N ALA A 219 -0.71 -20.90 1.71
CA ALA A 219 -1.16 -20.03 2.79
C ALA A 219 -2.51 -20.49 3.37
N VAL A 220 -3.44 -20.97 2.54
CA VAL A 220 -4.77 -21.45 2.95
C VAL A 220 -4.66 -22.69 3.83
N GLU A 221 -3.80 -23.64 3.48
CA GLU A 221 -3.59 -24.85 4.30
C GLU A 221 -3.15 -24.50 5.73
N LYS A 222 -2.22 -23.55 5.88
CA LYS A 222 -1.78 -23.07 7.19
C LYS A 222 -2.88 -22.30 7.90
N ALA A 223 -3.58 -21.42 7.19
CA ALA A 223 -4.62 -20.55 7.74
C ALA A 223 -5.84 -21.32 8.25
N LYS A 224 -6.21 -22.47 7.63
CA LYS A 224 -7.33 -23.30 8.10
C LYS A 224 -7.16 -23.78 9.54
N LEU A 225 -5.93 -24.09 9.97
CA LEU A 225 -5.66 -24.49 11.35
C LEU A 225 -5.87 -23.32 12.33
N GLU A 226 -5.40 -22.13 11.97
CA GLU A 226 -5.59 -20.92 12.77
C GLU A 226 -7.07 -20.51 12.84
N LEU A 227 -7.79 -20.61 11.72
CA LEU A 227 -9.22 -20.34 11.62
C LEU A 227 -10.03 -21.17 12.61
N VAL A 228 -9.77 -22.48 12.70
CA VAL A 228 -10.50 -23.37 13.63
C VAL A 228 -10.35 -22.90 15.07
N VAL A 229 -9.13 -22.49 15.47
CA VAL A 229 -8.86 -21.98 16.83
C VAL A 229 -9.56 -20.64 17.05
N GLN A 230 -9.47 -19.72 16.10
CA GLN A 230 -10.05 -18.38 16.17
C GLN A 230 -11.59 -18.42 16.26
N VAL A 231 -12.25 -19.21 15.41
CA VAL A 231 -13.71 -19.39 15.41
C VAL A 231 -14.18 -20.10 16.68
N ALA A 232 -13.44 -21.12 17.16
CA ALA A 232 -13.78 -21.80 18.40
C ALA A 232 -13.73 -20.85 19.61
N LYS A 233 -12.73 -19.97 19.66
CA LYS A 233 -12.61 -18.93 20.69
C LYS A 233 -13.80 -17.95 20.64
N TYR A 234 -14.10 -17.43 19.45
CA TYR A 234 -15.24 -16.53 19.24
C TYR A 234 -16.57 -17.14 19.67
N LYS A 235 -16.86 -18.40 19.29
CA LYS A 235 -18.09 -19.10 19.69
C LYS A 235 -18.21 -19.27 21.20
N ARG A 236 -17.11 -19.59 21.89
CA ARG A 236 -17.10 -19.69 23.37
C ARG A 236 -17.38 -18.35 24.03
N GLU A 237 -16.72 -17.29 23.59
CA GLU A 237 -16.89 -15.94 24.15
C GLU A 237 -18.30 -15.40 23.89
N SER A 238 -18.86 -15.67 22.72
CA SER A 238 -20.23 -15.28 22.37
C SER A 238 -21.27 -16.02 23.21
N ALA A 239 -21.06 -17.32 23.48
CA ALA A 239 -21.94 -18.12 24.34
C ALA A 239 -21.93 -17.66 25.80
N VAL A 240 -20.78 -17.17 26.30
CA VAL A 240 -20.65 -16.62 27.66
C VAL A 240 -21.31 -15.24 27.77
N ASN A 241 -21.21 -14.41 26.73
CA ASN A 241 -21.79 -13.06 26.71
C ASN A 241 -23.28 -13.03 26.31
N GLY A 242 -23.82 -14.14 25.77
CA GLY A 242 -25.21 -14.29 25.33
C GLY A 242 -26.22 -14.70 26.42
N VAL A 243 -25.85 -14.66 27.71
CA VAL A 243 -26.79 -14.81 28.83
C VAL A 243 -27.18 -13.43 29.35
N ARG A 244 -28.08 -12.74 28.63
CA ARG A 244 -28.98 -11.70 29.16
C ARG A 244 -30.19 -11.55 28.25
#